data_AF-A0A7S3MQW1-F1
#
_entry.id   AF-A0A7S3MQW1-F1
#
_cell.length_a   1.000
_cell.length_b   1.000
_cell.length_c   1.000
_cell.angle_alpha   90.00
_cell.angle_beta   90.00
_cell.angle_gamma   90.00
#
_symmetry.space_group_name_H-M   'P 1'
#
loop_
_entity.id
_entity.type
_entity.pdbx_description
1 polymer ?
#
loop_
_entity_poly.entity_id
_entity_poly.type
_entity_poly.pdbx_seq_one_letter_code
_entity_poly.pdbx_strand_id
1 'polypeptide(L)'
;MTVTAIDNCATYTDATHCAVCKATFVLGVDKLTCVSLGSETAQALCVEYTNATDCHLCKASNHLLTTKKCAAGAGVTECRVHTAVADCFECKAGKYRKAAAECAAAVTCDVSLNLTSCKCDTTDAQ
;
A
#
# COMPACT_ATOMS: atom_id res chain seq x y z
N MET A 1 -25.42 -17.02 -25.80
CA MET A 1 -24.12 -16.69 -25.19
C MET A 1 -24.13 -17.33 -23.80
N THR A 2 -23.34 -18.36 -23.57
CA THR A 2 -23.23 -18.99 -22.25
C THR A 2 -22.25 -18.17 -21.42
N VAL A 3 -22.73 -17.62 -20.32
CA VAL A 3 -21.89 -16.91 -19.36
C VAL A 3 -21.11 -17.95 -18.57
N THR A 4 -19.79 -17.96 -18.72
CA THR A 4 -18.92 -18.84 -17.93
C THR A 4 -18.84 -18.27 -16.51
N ALA A 5 -19.17 -19.09 -15.52
CA ALA A 5 -19.01 -18.71 -14.12
C ALA A 5 -17.54 -18.36 -13.83
N ILE A 6 -17.31 -17.29 -13.06
CA ILE A 6 -15.98 -16.93 -12.58
C ILE A 6 -15.60 -17.90 -11.45
N ASP A 7 -14.54 -18.66 -11.67
CA ASP A 7 -14.02 -19.58 -10.65
C ASP A 7 -13.69 -18.82 -9.36
N ASN A 8 -14.07 -19.42 -8.24
CA ASN A 8 -13.86 -18.88 -6.89
C ASN A 8 -14.54 -17.53 -6.62
N CYS A 9 -15.50 -17.13 -7.43
CA CYS A 9 -16.39 -16.02 -7.09
C CYS A 9 -17.44 -16.46 -6.05
N ALA A 10 -17.62 -15.66 -5.00
CA ALA A 10 -18.65 -15.85 -3.97
C ALA A 10 -19.93 -15.09 -4.29
N THR A 11 -19.82 -13.84 -4.77
CA THR A 11 -20.96 -13.03 -5.21
C THR A 11 -20.63 -12.26 -6.47
N TYR A 12 -21.61 -12.05 -7.34
CA TYR A 12 -21.46 -11.43 -8.64
C TYR A 12 -22.08 -10.02 -8.66
N THR A 13 -21.42 -9.07 -9.34
CA THR A 13 -21.98 -7.75 -9.61
C THR A 13 -22.97 -7.83 -10.79
N ASP A 14 -22.61 -8.62 -11.80
CA ASP A 14 -23.43 -8.96 -12.95
C ASP A 14 -23.03 -10.34 -13.49
N ALA A 15 -23.62 -10.76 -14.62
CA ALA A 15 -23.34 -12.07 -15.20
C ALA A 15 -21.84 -12.31 -15.47
N THR A 16 -21.09 -11.26 -15.78
CA THR A 16 -19.68 -11.34 -16.20
C THR A 16 -18.68 -10.85 -15.16
N HIS A 17 -19.10 -10.20 -14.08
CA HIS A 17 -18.17 -9.62 -13.10
C HIS A 17 -18.42 -10.12 -11.68
N CYS A 18 -17.34 -10.49 -11.00
CA CYS A 18 -17.35 -10.87 -9.59
C CYS A 18 -17.36 -9.63 -8.69
N ALA A 19 -18.21 -9.63 -7.67
CA ALA A 19 -18.24 -8.61 -6.62
C ALA A 19 -17.34 -9.00 -5.45
N VAL A 20 -17.40 -10.26 -5.01
CA VAL A 20 -16.63 -10.77 -3.87
C VAL A 20 -16.14 -12.18 -4.18
N CYS A 21 -14.85 -12.44 -3.94
CA CYS A 21 -14.27 -13.77 -4.08
C CYS A 21 -14.52 -14.63 -2.84
N LYS A 22 -14.42 -15.96 -3.00
CA LYS A 22 -14.45 -16.91 -1.88
C LYS A 22 -13.30 -16.64 -0.91
N ALA A 23 -13.43 -17.13 0.32
CA ALA A 23 -12.36 -17.07 1.30
C ALA A 23 -11.06 -17.62 0.70
N THR A 24 -9.92 -16.99 1.03
CA THR A 24 -8.57 -17.23 0.47
C THR A 24 -8.36 -16.78 -0.98
N PHE A 25 -9.27 -16.03 -1.59
CA PHE A 25 -9.09 -15.46 -2.93
C PHE A 25 -9.27 -13.93 -2.92
N VAL A 26 -8.53 -13.22 -3.79
CA VAL A 26 -8.64 -11.77 -3.98
C VAL A 26 -9.20 -11.49 -5.37
N LEU A 27 -10.05 -10.47 -5.45
CA LEU A 27 -10.65 -10.01 -6.70
C LEU A 27 -9.58 -9.35 -7.60
N GLY A 28 -9.49 -9.84 -8.83
CA GLY A 28 -8.72 -9.22 -9.91
C GLY A 28 -9.20 -7.80 -10.20
N VAL A 29 -8.31 -6.95 -10.72
CA VAL A 29 -8.66 -5.57 -11.10
C VAL A 29 -9.75 -5.54 -12.17
N ASP A 30 -9.73 -6.52 -13.07
CA ASP A 30 -10.75 -6.71 -14.11
C ASP A 30 -12.10 -7.19 -13.57
N LYS A 31 -12.16 -7.65 -12.31
CA LYS A 31 -13.30 -8.34 -11.70
C LYS A 31 -13.75 -9.60 -12.43
N LEU A 32 -12.92 -10.12 -13.35
CA LEU A 32 -13.18 -11.33 -14.13
C LEU A 32 -12.50 -12.56 -13.51
N THR A 33 -11.64 -12.34 -12.51
CA THR A 33 -10.84 -13.38 -11.90
C THR A 33 -10.81 -13.26 -10.37
N CYS A 34 -10.76 -14.41 -9.70
CA CYS A 34 -10.48 -14.52 -8.27
C CYS A 34 -9.20 -15.33 -8.10
N VAL A 35 -8.15 -14.68 -7.58
CA VAL A 35 -6.79 -15.26 -7.52
C VAL A 35 -6.49 -15.73 -6.11
N SER A 36 -5.92 -16.94 -5.97
CA SER A 36 -5.63 -17.52 -4.66
C SER A 36 -4.57 -16.69 -3.91
N LEU A 37 -4.86 -16.37 -2.65
CA LEU A 37 -3.91 -15.88 -1.65
C LEU A 37 -2.86 -16.99 -1.42
N GLY A 38 -1.73 -16.94 -2.14
CA GLY A 38 -0.66 -17.94 -2.01
C GLY A 38 -0.05 -18.44 -3.32
N SER A 39 -0.56 -18.04 -4.50
CA SER A 39 0.27 -18.16 -5.71
C SER A 39 1.43 -17.17 -5.62
N GLU A 40 2.59 -17.46 -6.20
CA GLU A 40 3.80 -16.60 -6.15
C GLU A 40 3.56 -15.15 -6.59
N THR A 41 2.44 -14.89 -7.27
CA THR A 41 1.93 -13.56 -7.65
C THR A 41 1.22 -12.81 -6.52
N ALA A 42 0.51 -13.48 -5.62
CA ALA A 42 -0.06 -12.91 -4.40
C ALA A 42 1.02 -12.88 -3.31
N GLN A 43 1.89 -11.88 -3.42
CA GLN A 43 3.08 -11.65 -2.59
C GLN A 43 2.93 -12.17 -1.16
N ALA A 44 3.72 -13.19 -0.79
CA ALA A 44 3.66 -13.85 0.51
C ALA A 44 3.87 -12.94 1.73
N LEU A 45 4.24 -11.67 1.51
CA LEU A 45 4.51 -10.65 2.50
C LEU A 45 3.34 -9.67 2.73
N CYS A 46 2.21 -9.84 2.04
CA CYS A 46 1.04 -8.99 2.18
C CYS A 46 0.00 -9.62 3.13
N VAL A 47 -0.67 -8.79 3.93
CA VAL A 47 -1.82 -9.20 4.79
C VAL A 47 -3.15 -8.68 4.27
N GLU A 48 -3.15 -7.54 3.58
CA GLU A 48 -4.36 -6.95 3.02
C GLU A 48 -4.07 -6.45 1.61
N TYR A 49 -4.89 -6.86 0.66
CA TYR A 49 -4.73 -6.54 -0.74
C TYR A 49 -5.77 -5.51 -1.15
N THR A 50 -5.36 -4.52 -1.94
CA THR A 50 -6.30 -3.60 -2.60
C THR A 50 -6.96 -4.29 -3.80
N ASN A 51 -6.20 -5.15 -4.50
CA ASN A 51 -6.64 -5.98 -5.61
C ASN A 51 -5.67 -7.16 -5.79
N ALA A 52 -5.87 -8.02 -6.79
CA ALA A 52 -5.04 -9.21 -6.99
C ALA A 52 -3.51 -8.97 -7.13
N THR A 53 -3.08 -7.76 -7.50
CA THR A 53 -1.64 -7.44 -7.69
C THR A 53 -1.09 -6.47 -6.66
N ASP A 54 -1.97 -5.66 -6.05
CA ASP A 54 -1.58 -4.53 -5.22
C ASP A 54 -1.85 -4.81 -3.75
N CYS A 55 -0.80 -4.71 -2.94
CA CYS A 55 -0.88 -4.80 -1.51
C CYS A 55 -1.28 -3.45 -0.89
N HIS A 56 -2.23 -3.49 0.05
CA HIS A 56 -2.58 -2.37 0.92
C HIS A 56 -1.74 -2.38 2.21
N LEU A 57 -1.59 -3.55 2.82
CA LEU A 57 -0.91 -3.70 4.12
C LEU A 57 0.02 -4.92 4.10
N CYS A 58 1.26 -4.71 4.51
CA CYS A 58 2.27 -5.77 4.60
C CYS A 58 2.24 -6.47 5.97
N LYS A 59 2.72 -7.73 6.00
CA LYS A 59 3.02 -8.48 7.22
C LYS A 59 4.00 -7.69 8.10
N ALA A 60 3.94 -7.93 9.40
CA ALA A 60 4.90 -7.35 10.35
C ALA A 60 6.34 -7.49 9.85
N SER A 61 7.14 -6.43 10.04
CA SER A 61 8.54 -6.32 9.57
C SER A 61 8.76 -6.26 8.05
N ASN A 62 7.70 -6.15 7.24
CA ASN A 62 7.80 -5.89 5.79
C ASN A 62 7.28 -4.49 5.45
N HIS A 63 7.71 -3.97 4.30
CA HIS A 63 7.53 -2.57 3.93
C HIS A 63 6.75 -2.44 2.63
N LEU A 64 5.74 -1.55 2.63
CA LEU A 64 4.93 -1.27 1.46
C LEU A 64 5.69 -0.34 0.51
N LEU A 65 5.96 -0.83 -0.69
CA LEU A 65 6.59 -0.08 -1.76
C LEU A 65 5.57 0.79 -2.53
N THR A 66 6.04 1.84 -3.20
CA THR A 66 5.23 2.66 -4.12
C THR A 66 4.62 1.84 -5.25
N THR A 67 5.26 0.73 -5.64
CA THR A 67 4.76 -0.26 -6.60
C THR A 67 3.60 -1.11 -6.06
N LYS A 68 3.09 -0.81 -4.86
CA LYS A 68 2.07 -1.58 -4.14
C LYS A 68 2.51 -3.02 -3.90
N LYS A 69 3.81 -3.21 -3.67
CA LYS A 69 4.39 -4.49 -3.32
C LYS A 69 5.02 -4.46 -1.93
N CYS A 70 5.02 -5.58 -1.22
CA CYS A 70 5.73 -5.72 0.04
C CYS A 70 7.15 -6.23 -0.19
N ALA A 71 8.12 -5.66 0.53
CA ALA A 71 9.49 -6.12 0.53
C ALA A 71 10.01 -6.31 1.96
N ALA A 72 10.86 -7.31 2.15
CA ALA A 72 11.53 -7.59 3.42
C ALA A 72 12.81 -6.74 3.58
N GLY A 73 13.18 -6.44 4.83
CA GLY A 73 14.46 -5.81 5.17
C GLY A 73 14.35 -4.77 6.28
N ALA A 74 15.46 -4.09 6.56
CA ALA A 74 15.51 -2.98 7.52
C ALA A 74 14.96 -1.72 6.84
N GLY A 75 13.69 -1.44 7.04
CA GLY A 75 13.03 -0.26 6.49
C GLY A 75 13.47 1.03 7.17
N VAL A 76 13.23 2.15 6.50
CA VAL A 76 13.37 3.48 7.11
C VAL A 76 12.40 3.62 8.30
N THR A 77 12.93 3.95 9.47
CA THR A 77 12.13 4.16 10.69
C THR A 77 11.14 5.31 10.49
N GLU A 78 9.91 5.14 10.98
CA GLU A 78 8.80 6.09 10.78
C GLU A 78 8.38 6.34 9.33
N CYS A 79 8.79 5.48 8.40
CA CYS A 79 8.28 5.50 7.04
C CYS A 79 6.98 4.71 6.90
N ARG A 80 6.04 5.24 6.11
CA ARG A 80 4.74 4.63 5.78
C ARG A 80 4.78 3.94 4.41
N VAL A 81 5.34 4.61 3.40
CA VAL A 81 5.47 4.10 2.02
C VAL A 81 6.89 4.29 1.55
N HIS A 82 7.46 3.27 0.93
CA HIS A 82 8.87 3.22 0.51
C HIS A 82 8.99 3.24 -1.01
N THR A 83 9.95 3.95 -1.59
CA THR A 83 10.33 3.75 -3.01
C THR A 83 11.15 2.47 -3.16
N ALA A 84 12.02 2.20 -2.17
CA ALA A 84 12.76 0.98 -1.95
C ALA A 84 12.89 0.76 -0.44
N VAL A 85 13.21 -0.45 0.05
CA VAL A 85 13.23 -0.73 1.50
C VAL A 85 14.07 0.29 2.29
N ALA A 86 15.19 0.76 1.73
CA ALA A 86 16.07 1.75 2.34
C ALA A 86 15.74 3.23 2.00
N ASP A 87 14.68 3.49 1.23
CA ASP A 87 14.30 4.84 0.77
C ASP A 87 12.80 5.09 0.99
N CYS A 88 12.52 6.13 1.77
CA CYS A 88 11.19 6.51 2.17
C CYS A 88 10.54 7.44 1.14
N PHE A 89 9.38 7.04 0.64
CA PHE A 89 8.54 7.91 -0.18
C PHE A 89 7.69 8.84 0.70
N GLU A 90 6.98 8.25 1.67
CA GLU A 90 6.02 8.94 2.53
C GLU A 90 6.25 8.53 3.99
N CYS A 91 6.42 9.52 4.87
CA CYS A 91 6.55 9.28 6.31
C CYS A 91 5.20 9.08 6.99
N LYS A 92 5.18 8.48 8.18
CA LYS A 92 3.98 8.40 9.02
C LYS A 92 3.45 9.79 9.40
N ALA A 93 2.18 9.86 9.76
CA ALA A 93 1.53 11.10 10.18
C ALA A 93 2.33 11.85 11.27
N GLY A 94 2.45 13.18 11.12
CA GLY A 94 3.24 14.03 12.03
C GLY A 94 4.75 14.03 11.78
N LYS A 95 5.22 13.36 10.73
CA LYS A 95 6.62 13.33 10.30
C LYS A 95 6.76 13.88 8.87
N TYR A 96 7.96 14.34 8.52
CA TYR A 96 8.31 14.75 7.15
C TYR A 96 9.58 14.05 6.68
N ARG A 97 9.74 13.93 5.36
CA ARG A 97 10.94 13.32 4.76
C ARG A 97 12.08 14.34 4.77
N LYS A 98 13.10 14.11 5.60
CA LYS A 98 14.31 14.93 5.67
C LYS A 98 15.38 14.47 4.67
N ALA A 99 15.47 13.16 4.45
CA ALA A 99 16.29 12.53 3.42
C ALA A 99 15.63 11.23 2.96
N ALA A 100 16.16 10.60 1.90
CA ALA A 100 15.71 9.29 1.42
C ALA A 100 15.58 8.27 2.56
N ALA A 101 16.61 8.12 3.37
CA ALA A 101 16.63 7.18 4.49
C ALA A 101 16.21 7.78 5.85
N GLU A 102 15.52 8.93 5.88
CA GLU A 102 15.24 9.64 7.14
C GLU A 102 13.89 10.37 7.17
N CYS A 103 13.03 9.97 8.11
CA CYS A 103 11.84 10.70 8.52
C CYS A 103 12.11 11.44 9.83
N ALA A 104 11.84 12.75 9.85
CA ALA A 104 12.00 13.61 11.02
C ALA A 104 10.65 14.03 11.58
N ALA A 105 10.58 14.31 12.89
CA ALA A 105 9.39 14.92 13.48
C ALA A 105 9.18 16.30 12.88
N ALA A 106 7.95 16.63 12.48
CA ALA A 106 7.62 18.01 12.17
C ALA A 106 7.88 18.84 13.43
N VAL A 107 8.94 19.66 13.39
CA VAL A 107 9.14 20.67 14.41
C VAL A 107 8.03 21.67 14.15
N THR A 108 7.12 21.84 15.12
CA THR A 108 6.19 22.97 15.12
C THR A 108 7.03 24.20 14.85
N CYS A 109 6.82 24.83 13.69
CA CYS A 109 7.54 26.04 13.33
C CYS A 109 7.21 27.10 14.38
N ASP A 110 8.10 27.28 15.34
CA ASP A 110 8.12 28.48 16.14
C ASP A 110 8.56 29.59 15.18
N VAL A 111 7.61 30.45 14.80
CA VAL A 111 7.78 31.52 13.81
C VAL A 111 8.85 32.55 14.22
N SER A 112 9.44 32.39 15.40
CA SER A 112 10.45 33.26 15.99
C SER A 112 11.89 33.00 15.47
N LEU A 113 12.15 31.91 14.77
CA LEU A 113 13.48 31.59 14.24
C LEU A 113 13.49 31.63 12.70
N ASN A 114 14.11 32.68 12.18
CA ASN A 114 14.31 33.00 10.77
C ASN A 114 15.19 31.95 10.05
N LEU A 115 14.64 30.76 9.79
CA LEU A 115 15.27 29.68 9.03
C LEU A 115 14.47 29.46 7.74
N THR A 116 15.07 29.93 6.64
CA THR A 116 14.60 29.93 5.24
C THR A 116 14.36 28.54 4.62
N SER A 117 14.24 27.49 5.43
CA SER A 117 14.10 26.09 4.99
C SER A 117 13.00 25.30 5.69
N CYS A 118 12.14 25.93 6.49
CA CYS A 118 10.91 25.28 6.98
C CYS A 118 9.87 25.21 5.86
N LYS A 119 9.96 24.21 4.99
CA LYS A 119 8.80 23.76 4.21
C LYS A 119 8.01 22.74 5.04
N CYS A 120 7.14 23.24 5.89
CA CYS A 120 5.92 22.52 6.21
C CYS A 120 5.02 22.63 4.98
N ASP A 121 5.15 21.69 4.05
CA ASP A 121 4.09 21.49 3.03
C ASP A 121 2.93 20.81 3.76
N THR A 122 2.12 21.64 4.42
CA THR A 122 0.75 21.32 4.80
C THR A 122 -0.08 21.44 3.53
N THR A 123 -0.18 20.36 2.77
CA THR A 123 -1.33 20.18 1.88
C THR A 123 -2.17 19.04 2.46
N ASP A 124 -3.20 19.47 3.22
CA ASP A 124 -4.50 18.85 3.52
C ASP A 124 -4.57 17.30 3.57
N ALA A 125 -4.95 16.62 4.65
CA ALA A 125 -5.95 16.94 5.67
C ALA A 125 -7.31 17.44 5.12
N GLN A 126 -7.86 16.78 4.10
CA GLN A 126 -9.30 16.61 3.90
C GLN A 126 -9.62 15.20 3.39
#